data_AF-A0A2W5NB80-F1
#
_entry.id   AF-A0A2W5NB80-F1
#
_cell.length_a   1.000
_cell.length_b   1.000
_cell.length_c   1.000
_cell.angle_alpha   90.00
_cell.angle_beta   90.00
_cell.angle_gamma   90.00
#
_symmetry.space_group_name_H-M   'P 1'
#
loop_
_entity.id
_entity.type
_entity.pdbx_description
1 polymer ?
#
loop_
_entity_poly.entity_id
_entity_poly.type
_entity_poly.pdbx_seq_one_letter_code
_entity_poly.pdbx_strand_id
1 'polypeptide(L)'
;MEYSLSSKETSVATRQISGQLGIASWDLYGKSDAALDTTLADYASLGADWLRIDVRWDYAQASRNGGYTWRDVDRVVTAAREHGIEVIGVLNDAPSWADASMASASSREAFAQFASAAASHFGDQIDYWEIYNEPNMRGITPANYTAMLKGAFGAINAVDSGDEVITGGLAAVPSTGNGLYGAVDYLKAIYANGGEGSFDAVGYHPYTYPYMPSANDDWNGWQIMEDGIRGAMVANGDADLQIWMTELGAPTSGYNALSQSDQAEIISQATELASGYAWAGPILWYTYQDVGGSAGNAENWFGLVGPNGERKEAYHTFKAIATTQEEGSTGGATTPPSAETPAGVTISGTSITGDDQANRLTGDGADNVIRGNGGADTITGGGGNDTLYGGAGSDRFVFGDAQKIGWDTIKDFAAGDKIDVSQMDADSTVAGNQAFKFVGGTWLADPGDLGFYQDTARGCTWIQGDLDGDKLYDFSIRVDGLKTFHASDFIL
;
A
#
# COMPACT_ATOMS: atom_id res chain seq x y z
N MET A 1 -16.91 -34.27 41.54
CA MET A 1 -16.50 -34.10 40.14
C MET A 1 -17.60 -33.32 39.46
N GLU A 2 -17.35 -32.04 39.20
CA GLU A 2 -18.07 -31.25 38.22
C GLU A 2 -17.07 -30.17 37.82
N TYR A 3 -16.45 -30.35 36.65
CA TYR A 3 -15.62 -29.34 36.02
C TYR A 3 -16.57 -28.39 35.30
N SER A 4 -16.66 -27.15 35.78
CA SER A 4 -17.27 -26.06 35.05
C SER A 4 -16.38 -25.73 33.86
N LEU A 5 -16.79 -26.16 32.66
CA LEU A 5 -16.25 -25.64 31.41
C LEU A 5 -16.74 -24.20 31.27
N SER A 6 -15.88 -23.25 31.61
CA SER A 6 -16.00 -21.87 31.14
C SER A 6 -15.76 -21.91 29.64
N SER A 7 -16.83 -21.79 28.85
CA SER A 7 -16.73 -21.53 27.42
C SER A 7 -16.04 -20.18 27.23
N LYS A 8 -14.77 -20.18 26.79
CA LYS A 8 -14.18 -19.01 26.12
C LYS A 8 -15.10 -18.72 24.93
N GLU A 9 -15.80 -17.59 24.96
CA GLU A 9 -16.34 -17.00 23.76
C GLU A 9 -15.17 -16.75 22.83
N THR A 10 -15.08 -17.54 21.75
CA THR A 10 -14.31 -17.18 20.56
C THR A 10 -14.95 -15.94 19.95
N SER A 11 -14.46 -14.75 20.34
CA SER A 11 -14.66 -13.54 19.54
C SER A 11 -13.47 -13.39 18.60
N VAL A 12 -13.48 -14.14 17.50
CA VAL A 12 -12.76 -13.68 16.30
C VAL A 12 -13.65 -12.60 15.70
N ALA A 13 -13.42 -11.34 16.10
CA ALA A 13 -14.01 -10.20 15.41
C ALA A 13 -13.42 -10.17 13.99
N THR A 14 -14.33 -10.16 13.02
CA THR A 14 -14.16 -10.20 11.56
C THR A 14 -13.18 -9.14 11.02
N ARG A 15 -12.05 -9.57 10.44
CA ARG A 15 -10.99 -8.75 9.85
C ARG A 15 -11.51 -7.73 8.82
N GLN A 16 -11.40 -6.44 9.11
CA GLN A 16 -11.33 -5.39 8.09
C GLN A 16 -10.07 -4.57 8.37
N ILE A 17 -8.93 -5.01 7.82
CA ILE A 17 -7.62 -4.40 8.05
C ILE A 17 -7.02 -4.08 6.69
N SER A 18 -7.61 -3.12 5.98
CA SER A 18 -7.08 -2.60 4.73
C SER A 18 -6.91 -1.09 4.90
N GLY A 19 -5.65 -0.65 4.94
CA GLY A 19 -5.32 0.76 5.14
C GLY A 19 -5.61 1.31 6.54
N GLN A 20 -5.83 0.45 7.54
CA GLN A 20 -5.81 0.86 8.95
C GLN A 20 -4.47 1.50 9.29
N LEU A 21 -4.51 2.52 10.14
CA LEU A 21 -3.34 3.33 10.43
C LEU A 21 -2.71 2.98 11.76
N GLY A 22 -1.39 3.00 11.79
CA GLY A 22 -0.60 2.90 13.00
C GLY A 22 0.69 3.68 12.92
N ILE A 23 1.51 3.54 13.95
CA ILE A 23 2.77 4.27 14.09
C ILE A 23 3.92 3.27 14.26
N ALA A 24 4.94 3.38 13.42
CA ALA A 24 6.23 2.73 13.63
C ALA A 24 7.12 3.65 14.48
N SER A 25 7.46 3.21 15.70
CA SER A 25 8.16 4.04 16.68
C SER A 25 9.38 3.37 17.28
N TRP A 26 10.44 4.16 17.47
CA TRP A 26 11.71 3.73 18.06
C TRP A 26 12.08 4.51 19.33
N ASP A 27 11.38 5.61 19.63
CA ASP A 27 11.79 6.58 20.66
C ASP A 27 11.10 6.39 22.02
N LEU A 28 10.24 5.38 22.17
CA LEU A 28 9.39 5.18 23.34
C LEU A 28 10.16 4.68 24.59
N TYR A 29 11.15 3.80 24.41
CA TYR A 29 11.82 3.13 25.55
C TYR A 29 12.54 4.10 26.50
N GLY A 30 13.06 5.21 25.97
CA GLY A 30 13.76 6.23 26.75
C GLY A 30 12.85 7.22 27.50
N LYS A 31 11.54 7.21 27.25
CA LYS A 31 10.59 8.14 27.87
C LYS A 31 10.32 7.75 29.33
N SER A 32 10.09 8.77 30.18
CA SER A 32 9.52 8.54 31.51
C SER A 32 8.09 8.00 31.39
N ASP A 33 7.57 7.34 32.42
CA ASP A 33 6.21 6.77 32.38
C ASP A 33 5.15 7.81 32.01
N ALA A 34 5.24 9.03 32.58
CA ALA A 34 4.31 10.12 32.27
C ALA A 34 4.44 10.62 30.82
N ALA A 35 5.66 10.67 30.26
CA ALA A 35 5.87 11.09 28.88
C ALA A 35 5.45 10.00 27.88
N LEU A 36 5.67 8.73 28.23
CA LEU A 36 5.20 7.57 27.48
C LEU A 36 3.66 7.56 27.42
N ASP A 37 2.99 7.67 28.57
CA ASP A 37 1.54 7.73 28.68
C ASP A 37 0.96 8.90 27.88
N THR A 38 1.55 10.10 28.00
CA THR A 38 1.13 11.27 27.20
C THR A 38 1.29 11.03 25.70
N THR A 39 2.36 10.34 25.29
CA THR A 39 2.62 10.04 23.88
C THR A 39 1.58 9.05 23.33
N LEU A 40 1.32 7.97 24.06
CA LEU A 40 0.36 6.94 23.63
C LEU A 40 -1.09 7.42 23.71
N ALA A 41 -1.42 8.30 24.66
CA ALA A 41 -2.70 9.00 24.67
C ALA A 41 -2.91 9.85 23.40
N ASP A 42 -1.85 10.47 22.88
CA ASP A 42 -1.93 11.21 21.63
C ASP A 42 -2.07 10.26 20.42
N TYR A 43 -1.40 9.09 20.43
CA TYR A 43 -1.56 8.04 19.41
C TYR A 43 -3.01 7.56 19.35
N ALA A 44 -3.61 7.24 20.50
CA ALA A 44 -5.03 6.88 20.57
C ALA A 44 -5.93 8.03 20.09
N SER A 45 -5.58 9.29 20.41
CA SER A 45 -6.34 10.44 19.92
C SER A 45 -6.21 10.68 18.41
N LEU A 46 -5.17 10.15 17.78
CA LEU A 46 -5.00 10.13 16.33
C LEU A 46 -5.88 9.06 15.67
N GLY A 47 -6.41 8.10 16.42
CA GLY A 47 -7.06 6.89 15.88
C GLY A 47 -6.06 5.84 15.41
N ALA A 48 -4.83 5.84 15.95
CA ALA A 48 -3.85 4.80 15.61
C ALA A 48 -4.27 3.46 16.24
N ASP A 49 -4.66 2.50 15.40
CA ASP A 49 -4.99 1.13 15.82
C ASP A 49 -3.73 0.34 16.20
N TRP A 50 -2.61 0.63 15.51
CA TRP A 50 -1.39 -0.18 15.57
C TRP A 50 -0.17 0.60 16.06
N LEU A 51 0.67 -0.08 16.84
CA LEU A 51 2.00 0.35 17.23
C LEU A 51 3.02 -0.71 16.86
N ARG A 52 4.00 -0.35 16.03
CA ARG A 52 5.15 -1.21 15.73
C ARG A 52 6.37 -0.77 16.53
N ILE A 53 6.98 -1.72 17.24
CA ILE A 53 8.17 -1.50 18.08
C ILE A 53 9.21 -2.62 17.92
N ASP A 54 10.49 -2.27 18.04
CA ASP A 54 11.57 -3.24 18.09
C ASP A 54 11.66 -3.97 19.43
N VAL A 55 11.50 -5.29 19.42
CA VAL A 55 11.86 -6.19 20.53
C VAL A 55 13.28 -6.70 20.28
N ARG A 56 14.26 -5.93 20.77
CA ARG A 56 15.68 -6.17 20.49
C ARG A 56 16.29 -7.32 21.27
N TRP A 57 16.78 -8.33 20.55
CA TRP A 57 17.40 -9.52 21.13
C TRP A 57 18.70 -9.19 21.85
N ASP A 58 19.52 -8.28 21.32
CA ASP A 58 20.77 -7.90 21.95
C ASP A 58 20.60 -7.18 23.30
N TYR A 59 19.49 -6.48 23.48
CA TYR A 59 19.10 -5.87 24.76
C TYR A 59 18.39 -6.86 25.68
N ALA A 60 17.52 -7.70 25.13
CA ALA A 60 16.83 -8.73 25.90
C ALA A 60 17.80 -9.79 26.44
N GLN A 61 18.86 -10.13 25.71
CA GLN A 61 19.78 -11.21 26.05
C GLN A 61 21.26 -10.84 25.86
N ALA A 62 21.82 -10.17 26.86
CA ALA A 62 23.22 -9.69 26.83
C ALA A 62 24.29 -10.80 26.73
N SER A 63 23.97 -12.05 27.09
CA SER A 63 24.92 -13.17 27.00
C SER A 63 24.22 -14.48 26.62
N ARG A 64 24.91 -15.36 25.89
CA ARG A 64 24.36 -16.60 25.30
C ARG A 64 23.60 -17.51 26.27
N ASN A 65 24.01 -17.55 27.53
CA ASN A 65 23.39 -18.39 28.57
C ASN A 65 22.69 -17.56 29.65
N GLY A 66 22.53 -16.24 29.42
CA GLY A 66 21.77 -15.36 30.29
C GLY A 66 20.27 -15.51 30.06
N GLY A 67 19.48 -15.20 31.08
CA GLY A 67 18.03 -15.04 30.93
C GLY A 67 17.68 -13.79 30.13
N TYR A 68 16.39 -13.67 29.80
CA TYR A 68 15.85 -12.52 29.09
C TYR A 68 15.44 -11.39 30.05
N THR A 69 15.60 -10.15 29.61
CA THR A 69 15.06 -8.96 30.28
C THR A 69 14.08 -8.24 29.35
N TRP A 70 12.87 -7.98 29.85
CA TRP A 70 11.79 -7.40 29.06
C TRP A 70 11.35 -6.02 29.54
N ARG A 71 11.94 -5.51 30.64
CA ARG A 71 11.46 -4.33 31.37
C ARG A 71 11.05 -3.14 30.51
N ASP A 72 11.88 -2.78 29.53
CA ASP A 72 11.63 -1.57 28.73
C ASP A 72 10.53 -1.83 27.68
N VAL A 73 10.44 -3.06 27.17
CA VAL A 73 9.36 -3.50 26.26
C VAL A 73 8.04 -3.65 27.03
N ASP A 74 8.06 -4.27 28.22
CA ASP A 74 6.89 -4.43 29.11
C ASP A 74 6.21 -3.09 29.38
N ARG A 75 6.99 -2.04 29.67
CA ARG A 75 6.48 -0.69 29.92
C ARG A 75 5.71 -0.15 28.72
N VAL A 76 6.26 -0.30 27.51
CA VAL A 76 5.63 0.23 26.28
C VAL A 76 4.41 -0.59 25.90
N VAL A 77 4.50 -1.91 25.92
CA VAL A 77 3.39 -2.83 25.58
C VAL A 77 2.21 -2.62 26.53
N THR A 78 2.48 -2.56 27.84
CA THR A 78 1.43 -2.33 28.83
C THR A 78 0.73 -1.00 28.57
N ALA A 79 1.50 0.08 28.39
CA ALA A 79 0.94 1.40 28.15
C ALA A 79 0.15 1.46 26.83
N ALA A 80 0.63 0.83 25.75
CA ALA A 80 -0.07 0.81 24.46
C ALA A 80 -1.45 0.14 24.59
N ARG A 81 -1.51 -1.01 25.28
CA ARG A 81 -2.76 -1.74 25.52
C ARG A 81 -3.73 -0.98 26.43
N GLU A 82 -3.24 -0.24 27.42
CA GLU A 82 -4.07 0.63 28.26
C GLU A 82 -4.75 1.75 27.44
N HIS A 83 -4.16 2.13 26.30
CA HIS A 83 -4.71 3.08 25.33
C HIS A 83 -5.45 2.41 24.16
N GLY A 84 -5.65 1.09 24.19
CA GLY A 84 -6.39 0.34 23.17
C GLY A 84 -5.64 0.15 21.85
N ILE A 85 -4.31 0.26 21.86
CA ILE A 85 -3.46 0.14 20.67
C ILE A 85 -2.87 -1.27 20.59
N GLU A 86 -3.04 -1.96 19.46
CA GLU A 86 -2.45 -3.26 19.20
C GLU A 86 -0.96 -3.13 18.87
N VAL A 87 -0.15 -4.12 19.28
CA VAL A 87 1.31 -4.04 19.17
C VAL A 87 1.83 -5.09 18.18
N ILE A 88 2.65 -4.63 17.25
CA ILE A 88 3.52 -5.46 16.40
C ILE A 88 4.91 -5.49 17.03
N GLY A 89 5.33 -6.66 17.50
CA GLY A 89 6.65 -6.88 18.07
C GLY A 89 7.67 -7.31 17.00
N VAL A 90 8.61 -6.45 16.66
CA VAL A 90 9.68 -6.79 15.70
C VAL A 90 10.81 -7.50 16.44
N LEU A 91 10.97 -8.81 16.24
CA LEU A 91 12.07 -9.58 16.81
C LEU A 91 13.36 -9.26 16.04
N ASN A 92 14.22 -8.43 16.61
CA ASN A 92 15.29 -7.77 15.86
C ASN A 92 16.66 -7.80 16.56
N ASP A 93 17.71 -7.41 15.83
CA ASP A 93 19.10 -7.15 16.27
C ASP A 93 19.80 -8.27 17.05
N ALA A 94 20.72 -8.95 16.37
CA ALA A 94 21.50 -10.04 16.96
C ALA A 94 22.48 -9.55 18.05
N PRO A 95 22.55 -10.21 19.21
CA PRO A 95 23.58 -9.92 20.21
C PRO A 95 24.97 -10.24 19.67
N SER A 96 25.99 -9.60 20.26
CA SER A 96 27.40 -9.77 19.88
C SER A 96 27.93 -11.20 19.96
N TRP A 97 27.25 -12.09 20.69
CA TRP A 97 27.60 -13.51 20.78
C TRP A 97 26.92 -14.39 19.72
N ALA A 98 26.00 -13.82 18.93
CA ALA A 98 25.35 -14.47 17.80
C ALA A 98 25.88 -13.89 16.47
N ASP A 99 25.83 -14.70 15.41
CA ASP A 99 26.17 -14.26 14.06
C ASP A 99 25.02 -13.45 13.45
N ALA A 100 25.25 -12.15 13.23
CA ALA A 100 24.26 -11.23 12.68
C ALA A 100 23.83 -11.57 11.24
N SER A 101 24.64 -12.29 10.47
CA SER A 101 24.28 -12.75 9.11
C SER A 101 23.37 -13.98 9.10
N MET A 102 23.13 -14.56 10.28
CA MET A 102 22.38 -15.79 10.50
C MET A 102 22.88 -16.96 9.65
N ALA A 103 24.17 -16.98 9.29
CA ALA A 103 24.78 -18.10 8.57
C ALA A 103 24.99 -19.30 9.49
N SER A 104 25.28 -19.07 10.77
CA SER A 104 25.38 -20.11 11.77
C SER A 104 24.02 -20.74 12.11
N ALA A 105 23.92 -22.08 12.00
CA ALA A 105 22.75 -22.82 12.45
C ALA A 105 22.45 -22.59 13.94
N SER A 106 23.49 -22.51 14.78
CA SER A 106 23.32 -22.26 16.22
C SER A 106 22.79 -20.86 16.52
N SER A 107 23.04 -19.88 15.66
CA SER A 107 22.47 -18.53 15.81
C SER A 107 20.99 -18.52 15.40
N ARG A 108 20.61 -19.25 14.34
CA ARG A 108 19.21 -19.42 13.96
C ARG A 108 18.41 -20.18 15.02
N GLU A 109 18.99 -21.24 15.62
CA GLU A 109 18.39 -21.95 16.75
C GLU A 109 18.22 -21.05 17.98
N ALA A 110 19.22 -20.21 18.29
CA ALA A 110 19.13 -19.28 19.41
C ALA A 110 18.11 -18.16 19.14
N PHE A 111 17.96 -17.71 17.89
CA PHE A 111 16.91 -16.76 17.51
C PHE A 111 15.51 -17.38 17.67
N ALA A 112 15.32 -18.65 17.28
CA ALA A 112 14.05 -19.36 17.52
C ALA A 112 13.73 -19.49 19.03
N GLN A 113 14.73 -19.72 19.88
CA GLN A 113 14.55 -19.71 21.34
C GLN A 113 14.16 -18.33 21.87
N PHE A 114 14.75 -17.26 21.33
CA PHE A 114 14.36 -15.89 21.63
C PHE A 114 12.92 -15.61 21.21
N ALA A 115 12.51 -16.02 20.02
CA ALA A 115 11.14 -15.89 19.54
C ALA A 115 10.13 -16.62 20.44
N SER A 116 10.43 -17.88 20.82
CA SER A 116 9.60 -18.62 21.79
C SER A 116 9.52 -17.93 23.15
N ALA A 117 10.63 -17.37 23.63
CA ALA A 117 10.68 -16.67 24.90
C ALA A 117 9.90 -15.36 24.88
N ALA A 118 9.93 -14.62 23.77
CA ALA A 118 9.13 -13.41 23.57
C ALA A 118 7.63 -13.77 23.56
N ALA A 119 7.20 -14.68 22.68
CA ALA A 119 5.81 -15.13 22.61
C ALA A 119 5.30 -15.65 23.97
N SER A 120 6.10 -16.45 24.67
CA SER A 120 5.73 -16.98 26.00
C SER A 120 5.59 -15.90 27.07
N HIS A 121 6.41 -14.85 26.99
CA HIS A 121 6.44 -13.78 28.00
C HIS A 121 5.29 -12.79 27.80
N PHE A 122 5.06 -12.39 26.55
CA PHE A 122 4.02 -11.40 26.24
C PHE A 122 2.63 -12.04 26.20
N GLY A 123 2.48 -13.29 25.74
CA GLY A 123 1.17 -13.95 25.56
C GLY A 123 0.20 -13.05 24.80
N ASP A 124 -1.07 -13.03 25.22
CA ASP A 124 -2.16 -12.19 24.68
C ASP A 124 -1.91 -10.64 24.76
N GLN A 125 -0.71 -10.20 25.13
CA GLN A 125 -0.30 -8.80 25.03
C GLN A 125 0.29 -8.44 23.66
N ILE A 126 0.85 -9.41 22.95
CA ILE A 126 1.36 -9.26 21.58
C ILE A 126 1.03 -10.55 20.83
N ASP A 127 0.13 -10.45 19.87
CA ASP A 127 -0.24 -11.56 19.00
C ASP A 127 0.41 -11.45 17.61
N TYR A 128 1.16 -10.37 17.32
CA TYR A 128 1.73 -10.08 15.99
C TYR A 128 3.25 -9.93 16.05
N TRP A 129 3.96 -10.82 15.35
CA TRP A 129 5.42 -10.92 15.41
C TRP A 129 6.07 -10.73 14.05
N GLU A 130 6.80 -9.63 13.88
CA GLU A 130 7.59 -9.39 12.68
C GLU A 130 9.01 -9.95 12.83
N ILE A 131 9.42 -10.78 11.88
CA ILE A 131 10.70 -11.48 11.95
C ILE A 131 11.79 -10.69 11.23
N TYR A 132 12.49 -9.87 12.02
CA TYR A 132 13.64 -9.04 11.65
C TYR A 132 13.32 -7.79 10.82
N ASN A 133 14.03 -6.68 11.05
CA ASN A 133 13.86 -5.46 10.25
C ASN A 133 14.78 -5.47 9.00
N GLU A 134 14.21 -5.29 7.81
CA GLU A 134 14.92 -5.11 6.54
C GLU A 134 16.05 -6.13 6.26
N PRO A 135 15.81 -7.45 6.43
CA PRO A 135 16.85 -8.46 6.30
C PRO A 135 17.55 -8.44 4.92
N ASN A 136 16.86 -7.96 3.88
CA ASN A 136 17.32 -7.86 2.49
C ASN A 136 18.41 -6.80 2.25
N MET A 137 18.68 -5.92 3.21
CA MET A 137 19.82 -4.99 3.19
C MET A 137 20.80 -5.14 4.35
N ARG A 138 20.55 -6.08 5.28
CA ARG A 138 21.37 -6.29 6.49
C ARG A 138 22.35 -7.46 6.36
N GLY A 139 22.66 -7.88 5.13
CA GLY A 139 23.63 -8.95 4.86
C GLY A 139 23.17 -10.35 5.24
N ILE A 140 21.86 -10.53 5.48
CA ILE A 140 21.25 -11.86 5.68
C ILE A 140 20.82 -12.39 4.31
N THR A 141 21.45 -13.46 3.86
CA THR A 141 21.06 -14.09 2.58
C THR A 141 19.62 -14.63 2.65
N PRO A 142 18.87 -14.70 1.53
CA PRO A 142 17.51 -15.24 1.53
C PRO A 142 17.42 -16.64 2.13
N ALA A 143 18.40 -17.51 1.88
CA ALA A 143 18.44 -18.86 2.44
C ALA A 143 18.60 -18.86 3.98
N ASN A 144 19.49 -18.02 4.51
CA ASN A 144 19.68 -17.87 5.96
C ASN A 144 18.43 -17.30 6.62
N TYR A 145 17.84 -16.27 6.01
CA TYR A 145 16.62 -15.64 6.48
C TYR A 145 15.45 -16.62 6.50
N THR A 146 15.24 -17.36 5.40
CA THR A 146 14.18 -18.38 5.32
C THR A 146 14.33 -19.43 6.42
N ALA A 147 15.55 -19.91 6.66
CA ALA A 147 15.80 -20.88 7.74
C ALA A 147 15.56 -20.28 9.14
N MET A 148 15.86 -19.00 9.35
CA MET A 148 15.55 -18.29 10.59
C MET A 148 14.05 -18.09 10.77
N LEU A 149 13.35 -17.62 9.73
CA LEU A 149 11.91 -17.40 9.68
C LEU A 149 11.15 -18.68 10.05
N LYS A 150 11.49 -19.81 9.42
CA LYS A 150 10.89 -21.12 9.74
C LYS A 150 11.09 -21.54 11.19
N GLY A 151 12.27 -21.28 11.74
CA GLY A 151 12.59 -21.56 13.13
C GLY A 151 11.76 -20.71 14.09
N ALA A 152 11.66 -19.40 13.82
CA ALA A 152 10.86 -18.47 14.62
C ALA A 152 9.36 -18.80 14.52
N PHE A 153 8.84 -19.02 13.31
CA PHE A 153 7.46 -19.39 13.05
C PHE A 153 7.03 -20.63 13.85
N GLY A 154 7.81 -21.72 13.76
CA GLY A 154 7.51 -22.94 14.51
C GLY A 154 7.65 -22.77 16.02
N ALA A 155 8.52 -21.88 16.48
CA ALA A 155 8.75 -21.61 17.89
C ALA A 155 7.64 -20.74 18.53
N ILE A 156 7.12 -19.76 17.80
CA ILE A 156 5.99 -18.90 18.19
C ILE A 156 4.70 -19.74 18.20
N ASN A 157 4.40 -20.44 17.10
CA ASN A 157 3.20 -21.30 16.99
C ASN A 157 3.14 -22.44 18.02
N ALA A 158 4.30 -22.89 18.53
CA ALA A 158 4.35 -23.89 19.59
C ALA A 158 3.93 -23.34 20.96
N VAL A 159 4.02 -22.02 21.15
CA VAL A 159 3.58 -21.31 22.36
C VAL A 159 2.11 -20.96 22.22
N ASP A 160 1.76 -20.23 21.17
CA ASP A 160 0.39 -19.90 20.81
C ASP A 160 0.24 -19.95 19.28
N SER A 161 -0.70 -20.77 18.81
CA SER A 161 -0.99 -20.91 17.38
C SER A 161 -1.99 -19.87 16.86
N GLY A 162 -2.45 -18.96 17.74
CA GLY A 162 -3.23 -17.79 17.37
C GLY A 162 -2.38 -16.59 16.97
N ASP A 163 -1.08 -16.60 17.29
CA ASP A 163 -0.15 -15.53 16.92
C ASP A 163 0.05 -15.48 15.39
N GLU A 164 0.03 -14.27 14.82
CA GLU A 164 0.38 -14.01 13.43
C GLU A 164 1.88 -13.68 13.28
N VAL A 165 2.54 -14.38 12.36
CA VAL A 165 3.97 -14.18 12.06
C VAL A 165 4.13 -13.45 10.73
N ILE A 166 4.71 -12.27 10.77
CA ILE A 166 4.93 -11.41 9.61
C ILE A 166 6.38 -11.59 9.14
N THR A 167 6.63 -11.71 7.83
CA THR A 167 8.01 -11.63 7.33
C THR A 167 8.61 -10.28 7.70
N GLY A 168 9.93 -10.20 7.72
CA GLY A 168 10.62 -8.95 8.00
C GLY A 168 10.26 -7.90 6.97
N GLY A 169 10.01 -6.66 7.42
CA GLY A 169 9.72 -5.51 6.60
C GLY A 169 10.79 -5.32 5.54
N LEU A 170 10.55 -5.79 4.31
CA LEU A 170 11.58 -5.74 3.27
C LEU A 170 11.76 -4.29 2.80
N ALA A 171 13.01 -3.85 2.66
CA ALA A 171 13.31 -2.51 2.17
C ALA A 171 13.10 -2.39 0.66
N ALA A 172 12.59 -1.24 0.19
CA ALA A 172 12.53 -0.87 -1.22
C ALA A 172 13.92 -0.51 -1.78
N VAL A 173 14.77 -1.51 -2.03
CA VAL A 173 16.13 -1.33 -2.57
C VAL A 173 16.36 -2.11 -3.86
N PRO A 174 17.35 -1.74 -4.70
CA PRO A 174 17.73 -2.55 -5.84
C PRO A 174 18.54 -3.79 -5.42
N SER A 175 18.45 -4.85 -6.23
CA SER A 175 19.36 -5.99 -6.16
C SER A 175 20.77 -5.56 -6.62
N THR A 176 21.80 -5.83 -5.81
CA THR A 176 23.20 -5.51 -6.15
C THR A 176 24.14 -6.67 -5.86
N GLY A 177 25.31 -6.67 -6.51
CA GLY A 177 26.35 -7.67 -6.26
C GLY A 177 26.99 -7.61 -4.86
N ASN A 178 26.66 -6.61 -4.04
CA ASN A 178 27.25 -6.37 -2.73
C ASN A 178 26.37 -6.87 -1.56
N GLY A 179 25.36 -7.70 -1.84
CA GLY A 179 24.51 -8.29 -0.79
C GLY A 179 23.27 -7.48 -0.43
N LEU A 180 22.88 -6.51 -1.27
CA LEU A 180 21.52 -5.96 -1.26
C LEU A 180 20.66 -6.77 -2.20
N TYR A 181 19.46 -7.11 -1.76
CA TYR A 181 18.48 -7.83 -2.54
C TYR A 181 17.21 -6.99 -2.65
N GLY A 182 16.69 -6.82 -3.86
CA GLY A 182 15.41 -6.17 -4.04
C GLY A 182 14.29 -6.99 -3.41
N ALA A 183 13.28 -6.32 -2.88
CA ALA A 183 12.23 -6.95 -2.07
C ALA A 183 11.53 -8.11 -2.80
N VAL A 184 11.21 -7.92 -4.09
CA VAL A 184 10.60 -8.96 -4.93
C VAL A 184 11.51 -10.18 -5.10
N ASP A 185 12.79 -9.96 -5.37
CA ASP A 185 13.77 -11.04 -5.54
C ASP A 185 14.01 -11.78 -4.23
N TYR A 186 14.05 -11.04 -3.11
CA TYR A 186 14.22 -11.60 -1.79
C TYR A 186 13.03 -12.49 -1.40
N LEU A 187 11.80 -12.01 -1.62
CA LEU A 187 10.59 -12.78 -1.36
C LEU A 187 10.48 -14.02 -2.27
N LYS A 188 10.74 -13.90 -3.56
CA LYS A 188 10.83 -15.06 -4.47
C LYS A 188 11.85 -16.07 -4.00
N ALA A 189 12.98 -15.61 -3.46
CA ALA A 189 13.98 -16.48 -2.89
C ALA A 189 13.55 -17.10 -1.56
N ILE A 190 12.72 -16.44 -0.74
CA ILE A 190 12.09 -17.06 0.44
C ILE A 190 11.25 -18.26 0.02
N TYR A 191 10.36 -18.09 -0.96
CA TYR A 191 9.56 -19.19 -1.52
C TYR A 191 10.45 -20.31 -2.09
N ALA A 192 11.46 -19.97 -2.89
CA ALA A 192 12.38 -20.95 -3.47
C ALA A 192 13.19 -21.74 -2.43
N ASN A 193 13.41 -21.19 -1.23
CA ASN A 193 14.05 -21.87 -0.11
C ASN A 193 13.04 -22.60 0.80
N GLY A 194 11.77 -22.73 0.37
CA GLY A 194 10.73 -23.46 1.07
C GLY A 194 10.19 -22.72 2.29
N GLY A 195 10.06 -21.39 2.19
CA GLY A 195 9.46 -20.53 3.22
C GLY A 195 7.92 -20.49 3.20
N GLU A 196 7.27 -21.02 2.17
CA GLU A 196 5.81 -21.17 2.09
C GLU A 196 5.26 -21.85 3.36
N GLY A 197 4.16 -21.32 3.91
CA GLY A 197 3.53 -21.79 5.15
C GLY A 197 4.35 -21.53 6.42
N SER A 198 5.27 -20.54 6.40
CA SER A 198 6.09 -20.14 7.55
C SER A 198 5.97 -18.65 7.89
N PHE A 199 4.88 -18.02 7.46
CA PHE A 199 4.44 -16.66 7.77
C PHE A 199 2.96 -16.53 7.41
N ASP A 200 2.27 -15.57 8.02
CA ASP A 200 0.84 -15.29 7.87
C ASP A 200 0.59 -13.95 7.15
N ALA A 201 1.63 -13.12 7.03
CA ALA A 201 1.66 -11.90 6.23
C ALA A 201 3.07 -11.58 5.75
N VAL A 202 3.17 -10.79 4.68
CA VAL A 202 4.45 -10.25 4.18
C VAL A 202 4.64 -8.83 4.69
N GLY A 203 5.69 -8.59 5.49
CA GLY A 203 6.09 -7.25 5.88
C GLY A 203 6.86 -6.53 4.77
N TYR A 204 6.57 -5.24 4.55
CA TYR A 204 7.22 -4.43 3.54
C TYR A 204 7.30 -2.93 3.91
N HIS A 205 8.36 -2.25 3.47
CA HIS A 205 8.55 -0.81 3.64
C HIS A 205 8.44 -0.07 2.30
N PRO A 206 7.22 0.27 1.84
CA PRO A 206 6.97 0.89 0.53
C PRO A 206 7.32 2.38 0.50
N TYR A 207 8.55 2.79 0.84
CA TYR A 207 8.96 4.18 0.73
C TYR A 207 8.93 4.68 -0.73
N THR A 208 8.32 5.85 -0.95
CA THR A 208 8.07 6.40 -2.31
C THR A 208 8.70 7.78 -2.54
N TYR A 209 9.12 8.46 -1.47
CA TYR A 209 9.61 9.84 -1.56
C TYR A 209 10.86 9.96 -2.46
N PRO A 210 10.99 11.04 -3.27
CA PRO A 210 10.16 12.26 -3.25
C PRO A 210 8.88 12.18 -4.10
N TYR A 211 8.45 10.98 -4.51
CA TYR A 211 7.28 10.80 -5.36
C TYR A 211 6.09 10.29 -4.54
N MET A 212 4.90 10.49 -5.09
CA MET A 212 3.66 10.02 -4.51
C MET A 212 3.51 8.49 -4.66
N PRO A 213 2.81 7.78 -3.77
CA PRO A 213 2.49 6.36 -3.92
C PRO A 213 1.98 5.93 -5.30
N SER A 214 1.19 6.77 -5.97
CA SER A 214 0.60 6.53 -7.28
C SER A 214 1.57 6.79 -8.45
N ALA A 215 2.79 7.28 -8.18
CA ALA A 215 3.74 7.57 -9.24
C ALA A 215 4.22 6.26 -9.90
N ASN A 216 4.13 6.24 -11.22
CA ASN A 216 4.39 5.07 -12.04
C ASN A 216 5.88 4.95 -12.39
N ASP A 217 6.67 4.55 -11.40
CA ASP A 217 8.11 4.37 -11.46
C ASP A 217 8.51 2.99 -10.93
N ASP A 218 9.34 2.25 -11.67
CA ASP A 218 9.77 0.88 -11.29
C ASP A 218 10.53 0.82 -9.95
N TRP A 219 11.06 1.96 -9.47
CA TRP A 219 11.76 2.06 -8.19
C TRP A 219 10.85 2.50 -7.04
N ASN A 220 9.63 2.97 -7.33
CA ASN A 220 8.66 3.41 -6.33
C ASN A 220 8.26 2.21 -5.46
N GLY A 221 8.44 2.31 -4.15
CA GLY A 221 8.13 1.23 -3.22
C GLY A 221 6.69 0.73 -3.36
N TRP A 222 5.74 1.62 -3.60
CA TRP A 222 4.34 1.23 -3.79
C TRP A 222 4.12 0.38 -5.05
N GLN A 223 4.70 0.76 -6.18
CA GLN A 223 4.62 -0.02 -7.42
C GLN A 223 5.33 -1.37 -7.30
N ILE A 224 6.48 -1.41 -6.60
CA ILE A 224 7.18 -2.67 -6.28
C ILE A 224 6.27 -3.61 -5.48
N MET A 225 5.46 -3.07 -4.56
CA MET A 225 4.50 -3.83 -3.77
C MET A 225 3.35 -4.39 -4.63
N GLU A 226 2.66 -3.51 -5.36
CA GLU A 226 1.46 -3.81 -6.15
C GLU A 226 1.73 -4.83 -7.26
N ASP A 227 2.80 -4.64 -8.03
CA ASP A 227 3.07 -5.49 -9.19
C ASP A 227 4.01 -6.64 -8.85
N GLY A 228 5.02 -6.35 -8.03
CA GLY A 228 6.14 -7.25 -7.78
C GLY A 228 5.89 -8.23 -6.64
N ILE A 229 5.74 -7.70 -5.42
CA ILE A 229 5.56 -8.50 -4.20
C ILE A 229 4.25 -9.26 -4.27
N ARG A 230 3.15 -8.57 -4.57
CA ARG A 230 1.84 -9.20 -4.71
C ARG A 230 1.83 -10.28 -5.79
N GLY A 231 2.44 -10.02 -6.95
CA GLY A 231 2.60 -11.01 -8.01
C GLY A 231 3.40 -12.25 -7.56
N ALA A 232 4.43 -12.07 -6.74
CA ALA A 232 5.20 -13.17 -6.18
C ALA A 232 4.37 -14.02 -5.19
N MET A 233 3.55 -13.41 -4.33
CA MET A 233 2.66 -14.12 -3.41
C MET A 233 1.61 -14.94 -4.18
N VAL A 234 0.91 -14.32 -5.12
CA VAL A 234 -0.12 -14.99 -5.94
C VAL A 234 0.47 -16.18 -6.71
N ALA A 235 1.67 -16.02 -7.27
CA ALA A 235 2.34 -17.09 -8.01
C ALA A 235 2.73 -18.30 -7.13
N ASN A 236 2.81 -18.12 -5.81
CA ASN A 236 3.16 -19.18 -4.85
C ASN A 236 1.97 -19.64 -3.98
N GLY A 237 0.74 -19.24 -4.32
CA GLY A 237 -0.48 -19.72 -3.65
C GLY A 237 -0.98 -18.86 -2.49
N ASP A 238 -0.23 -17.84 -2.07
CA ASP A 238 -0.54 -16.97 -0.94
C ASP A 238 -1.36 -15.75 -1.36
N ALA A 239 -2.38 -15.97 -2.20
CA ALA A 239 -3.22 -14.89 -2.72
C ALA A 239 -4.13 -14.28 -1.64
N ASP A 240 -4.38 -15.00 -0.56
CA ASP A 240 -5.22 -14.64 0.59
C ASP A 240 -4.44 -13.97 1.73
N LEU A 241 -3.11 -14.06 1.73
CA LEU A 241 -2.27 -13.39 2.72
C LEU A 241 -2.16 -11.88 2.43
N GLN A 242 -1.97 -11.11 3.49
CA GLN A 242 -1.82 -9.65 3.40
C GLN A 242 -0.36 -9.22 3.24
N ILE A 243 -0.18 -8.01 2.69
CA ILE A 243 1.08 -7.26 2.76
C ILE A 243 0.92 -6.18 3.84
N TRP A 244 1.71 -6.26 4.90
CA TRP A 244 1.72 -5.29 6.00
C TRP A 244 2.78 -4.23 5.72
N MET A 245 2.36 -2.97 5.69
CA MET A 245 3.24 -1.84 5.36
C MET A 245 3.85 -1.32 6.66
N THR A 246 4.78 -2.12 7.19
CA THR A 246 5.33 -2.01 8.54
C THR A 246 6.15 -0.74 8.75
N GLU A 247 6.55 -0.06 7.68
CA GLU A 247 6.97 1.34 7.71
C GLU A 247 6.59 2.05 6.40
N LEU A 248 6.01 3.23 6.50
CA LEU A 248 5.83 4.18 5.41
C LEU A 248 6.00 5.60 5.96
N GLY A 249 6.64 6.48 5.20
CA GLY A 249 6.71 7.88 5.57
C GLY A 249 7.44 8.72 4.54
N ALA A 250 7.57 10.01 4.82
CA ALA A 250 8.41 10.90 4.05
C ALA A 250 9.01 12.00 4.94
N PRO A 251 10.27 12.41 4.69
CA PRO A 251 10.91 13.45 5.48
C PRO A 251 10.54 14.86 4.99
N THR A 252 10.40 15.82 5.91
CA THR A 252 10.13 17.24 5.57
C THR A 252 11.38 18.13 5.53
N SER A 253 12.56 17.56 5.74
CA SER A 253 13.86 18.23 5.57
C SER A 253 14.96 17.19 5.32
N GLY A 254 16.06 17.58 4.68
CA GLY A 254 17.13 16.69 4.25
C GLY A 254 17.08 16.32 2.76
N TYR A 255 17.80 15.26 2.39
CA TYR A 255 17.87 14.77 1.01
C TYR A 255 16.50 14.23 0.55
N ASN A 256 16.05 14.64 -0.65
CA ASN A 256 14.75 14.29 -1.23
C ASN A 256 13.53 14.60 -0.34
N ALA A 257 13.68 15.57 0.57
CA ALA A 257 12.61 15.96 1.45
C ALA A 257 11.45 16.63 0.71
N LEU A 258 10.26 16.46 1.28
CA LEU A 258 8.99 16.96 0.79
C LEU A 258 8.55 18.21 1.56
N SER A 259 7.58 18.94 1.00
CA SER A 259 6.83 19.91 1.79
C SER A 259 5.95 19.21 2.83
N GLN A 260 5.45 19.92 3.85
CA GLN A 260 4.50 19.31 4.79
C GLN A 260 3.19 18.88 4.12
N SER A 261 2.74 19.63 3.11
CA SER A 261 1.56 19.29 2.32
C SER A 261 1.79 18.01 1.50
N ASP A 262 2.96 17.87 0.88
CA ASP A 262 3.29 16.65 0.15
C ASP A 262 3.45 15.45 1.10
N GLN A 263 4.03 15.65 2.30
CA GLN A 263 4.09 14.61 3.34
C GLN A 263 2.68 14.14 3.75
N ALA A 264 1.72 15.08 3.87
CA ALA A 264 0.33 14.77 4.15
C ALA A 264 -0.35 14.03 2.98
N GLU A 265 -0.01 14.38 1.74
CA GLU A 265 -0.51 13.71 0.54
C GLU A 265 -0.03 12.26 0.46
N ILE A 266 1.21 11.96 0.86
CA ILE A 266 1.72 10.58 0.90
C ILE A 266 0.81 9.66 1.73
N ILE A 267 0.42 10.07 2.95
CA ILE A 267 -0.43 9.23 3.80
C ILE A 267 -1.86 9.14 3.26
N SER A 268 -2.40 10.24 2.74
CA SER A 268 -3.73 10.25 2.11
C SER A 268 -3.79 9.27 0.95
N GLN A 269 -2.82 9.35 0.04
CA GLN A 269 -2.80 8.51 -1.14
C GLN A 269 -2.48 7.05 -0.83
N ALA A 270 -1.57 6.78 0.12
CA ALA A 270 -1.26 5.42 0.53
C ALA A 270 -2.47 4.73 1.18
N THR A 271 -3.22 5.44 2.03
CA THR A 271 -4.43 4.88 2.65
C THR A 271 -5.56 4.70 1.64
N GLU A 272 -5.73 5.64 0.70
CA GLU A 272 -6.68 5.51 -0.40
C GLU A 272 -6.37 4.27 -1.25
N LEU A 273 -5.12 4.12 -1.72
CA LEU A 273 -4.70 2.95 -2.50
C LEU A 273 -4.86 1.66 -1.71
N ALA A 274 -4.39 1.62 -0.46
CA ALA A 274 -4.54 0.44 0.40
C ALA A 274 -6.00 0.03 0.54
N SER A 275 -6.91 0.97 0.77
CA SER A 275 -8.35 0.69 0.94
C SER A 275 -8.99 0.00 -0.29
N GLY A 276 -8.42 0.20 -1.48
CA GLY A 276 -8.81 -0.50 -2.71
C GLY A 276 -8.32 -1.94 -2.80
N TYR A 277 -7.48 -2.39 -1.87
CA TYR A 277 -6.85 -3.70 -1.86
C TYR A 277 -7.24 -4.50 -0.63
N ALA A 278 -8.04 -5.55 -0.84
CA ALA A 278 -8.35 -6.51 0.23
C ALA A 278 -7.10 -7.23 0.78
N TRP A 279 -6.01 -7.28 0.00
CA TRP A 279 -4.73 -7.85 0.39
C TRP A 279 -3.79 -6.84 1.09
N ALA A 280 -4.10 -5.54 1.08
CA ALA A 280 -3.32 -4.58 1.86
C ALA A 280 -3.64 -4.75 3.34
N GLY A 281 -2.62 -4.82 4.17
CA GLY A 281 -2.70 -4.80 5.62
C GLY A 281 -2.69 -3.38 6.19
N PRO A 282 -2.28 -3.20 7.45
CA PRO A 282 -2.14 -1.88 8.06
C PRO A 282 -0.94 -1.11 7.50
N ILE A 283 -1.03 0.22 7.56
CA ILE A 283 0.04 1.18 7.23
C ILE A 283 0.58 1.77 8.52
N LEU A 284 1.87 1.55 8.77
CA LEU A 284 2.55 2.02 9.96
C LEU A 284 3.41 3.24 9.61
N TRP A 285 2.97 4.43 10.02
CA TRP A 285 3.68 5.66 9.72
C TRP A 285 5.01 5.73 10.47
N TYR A 286 6.12 5.85 9.74
CA TYR A 286 7.44 6.16 10.26
C TYR A 286 7.67 7.68 10.13
N THR A 287 7.69 8.46 11.20
CA THR A 287 7.47 8.09 12.62
C THR A 287 6.65 9.17 13.33
N TYR A 288 6.50 9.11 14.65
CA TYR A 288 5.68 10.06 15.39
C TYR A 288 6.33 11.45 15.53
N GLN A 289 7.54 11.53 16.06
CA GLN A 289 8.19 12.80 16.39
C GLN A 289 9.54 12.95 15.69
N ASP A 290 9.77 14.12 15.11
CA ASP A 290 11.06 14.53 14.59
C ASP A 290 12.12 14.58 15.69
N VAL A 291 13.30 14.07 15.37
CA VAL A 291 14.49 14.24 16.22
C VAL A 291 14.98 15.69 16.18
N GLY A 292 14.81 16.37 15.04
CA GLY A 292 15.34 17.71 14.79
C GLY A 292 16.86 17.74 14.63
N GLY A 293 17.51 18.85 14.98
CA GLY A 293 18.96 18.98 14.83
C GLY A 293 19.39 19.23 13.39
N SER A 294 20.18 18.33 12.78
CA SER A 294 20.74 18.56 11.44
C SER A 294 19.64 18.55 10.36
N ALA A 295 19.40 19.71 9.75
CA ALA A 295 18.47 19.84 8.63
C ALA A 295 18.90 19.05 7.38
N GLY A 296 20.16 18.61 7.29
CA GLY A 296 20.63 17.78 6.18
C GLY A 296 20.36 16.28 6.34
N ASN A 297 19.99 15.82 7.54
CA ASN A 297 19.76 14.40 7.81
C ASN A 297 18.26 14.08 7.71
N ALA A 298 17.83 13.43 6.64
CA ALA A 298 16.42 13.14 6.38
C ALA A 298 15.74 12.36 7.51
N GLU A 299 16.46 11.40 8.12
CA GLU A 299 16.00 10.58 9.25
C GLU A 299 15.46 11.40 10.44
N ASN A 300 15.89 12.65 10.57
CA ASN A 300 15.48 13.49 11.69
C ASN A 300 14.11 14.16 11.48
N TRP A 301 13.47 14.00 10.32
CA TRP A 301 12.36 14.85 9.86
C TRP A 301 11.12 14.10 9.32
N PHE A 302 10.98 12.81 9.65
CA PHE A 302 9.84 11.95 9.26
C PHE A 302 8.59 12.10 10.14
N GLY A 303 8.70 12.77 11.27
CA GLY A 303 7.66 12.89 12.29
C GLY A 303 6.36 13.48 11.78
N LEU A 304 5.22 13.03 12.32
CA LEU A 304 3.95 13.75 12.30
C LEU A 304 4.02 15.01 13.18
N VAL A 305 4.87 14.98 14.21
CA VAL A 305 5.14 16.06 15.14
C VAL A 305 6.57 16.54 14.95
N GLY A 306 6.78 17.85 14.89
CA GLY A 306 8.11 18.45 14.82
C GLY A 306 8.89 18.36 16.14
N PRO A 307 10.17 18.75 16.14
CA PRO A 307 11.06 18.52 17.28
C PRO A 307 10.65 19.28 18.55
N ASN A 308 9.82 20.33 18.44
CA ASN A 308 9.35 21.12 19.58
C ASN A 308 7.88 20.85 19.93
N GLY A 309 7.27 19.79 19.39
CA GLY A 309 5.89 19.41 19.66
C GLY A 309 4.85 20.04 18.74
N GLU A 310 5.27 20.76 17.70
CA GLU A 310 4.36 21.29 16.68
C GLU A 310 3.76 20.16 15.83
N ARG A 311 2.45 20.15 15.67
CA ARG A 311 1.76 19.17 14.80
C ARG A 311 1.92 19.61 13.34
N LYS A 312 2.44 18.73 12.48
CA LYS A 312 2.58 18.97 11.04
C LYS A 312 1.27 18.71 10.30
N GLU A 313 1.19 19.07 9.03
CA GLU A 313 0.00 18.81 8.20
C GLU A 313 -0.33 17.30 8.11
N ALA A 314 0.70 16.43 8.03
CA ALA A 314 0.52 14.99 8.04
C ALA A 314 -0.14 14.47 9.33
N TYR A 315 0.08 15.11 10.49
CA TYR A 315 -0.60 14.76 11.74
C TYR A 315 -2.12 14.91 11.63
N HIS A 316 -2.55 16.05 11.08
CA HIS A 316 -3.97 16.35 10.93
C HIS A 316 -4.64 15.44 9.91
N THR A 317 -3.92 15.10 8.84
CA THR A 317 -4.38 14.20 7.79
C THR A 317 -4.47 12.75 8.30
N PHE A 318 -3.45 12.25 9.01
CA PHE A 318 -3.48 10.96 9.70
C PHE A 318 -4.74 10.87 10.57
N LYS A 319 -4.95 11.85 11.45
CA LYS A 319 -6.09 11.88 12.36
C LYS A 319 -7.42 11.84 11.63
N ALA A 320 -7.56 12.65 10.58
CA ALA A 320 -8.79 12.72 9.80
C ALA A 320 -9.11 11.37 9.15
N ILE A 321 -8.12 10.71 8.54
CA ILE A 321 -8.30 9.40 7.90
C ILE A 321 -8.68 8.34 8.95
N ALA A 322 -7.85 8.17 9.97
CA ALA A 322 -8.02 7.15 10.99
C ALA A 322 -9.36 7.25 11.72
N THR A 323 -9.76 8.45 12.16
CA THR A 323 -11.03 8.64 12.88
C THR A 323 -12.27 8.59 11.98
N THR A 324 -12.13 8.79 10.67
CA THR A 324 -13.24 8.60 9.71
C THR A 324 -13.47 7.12 9.41
N GLN A 325 -12.42 6.27 9.47
CA GLN A 325 -12.57 4.82 9.36
C GLN A 325 -13.38 4.22 10.53
N GLU A 326 -13.38 4.85 11.71
CA GLU A 326 -14.18 4.42 12.87
C GLU A 326 -15.68 4.72 12.75
N GLU A 327 -16.10 5.77 12.02
CA GLU A 327 -17.53 6.11 11.84
C GLU A 327 -18.24 5.25 10.77
N GLY A 328 -17.48 4.46 10.01
CA GLY A 328 -17.93 3.64 8.88
C GLY A 328 -18.22 2.17 9.19
N SER A 329 -18.69 1.82 10.39
CA SER A 329 -19.10 0.43 10.69
C SER A 329 -20.26 0.35 11.68
N THR A 330 -21.48 0.67 11.22
CA THR A 330 -22.68 0.04 11.77
C THR A 330 -23.56 -0.47 10.64
N GLY A 331 -23.75 -1.79 10.64
CA GLY A 331 -24.44 -2.52 9.59
C GLY A 331 -25.86 -2.05 9.34
N GLY A 332 -26.20 -2.04 8.05
CA GLY A 332 -27.56 -1.97 7.55
C GLY A 332 -27.75 -3.01 6.46
N ALA A 333 -27.81 -4.30 6.83
CA ALA A 333 -28.37 -5.32 5.97
C ALA A 333 -29.80 -4.90 5.60
N THR A 334 -30.02 -4.52 4.34
CA THR A 334 -31.36 -4.45 3.78
C THR A 334 -31.42 -5.29 2.51
N THR A 335 -32.29 -6.28 2.58
CA THR A 335 -32.67 -7.20 1.51
C THR A 335 -33.23 -6.41 0.31
N PRO A 336 -32.94 -6.80 -0.94
CA PRO A 336 -33.14 -5.93 -2.10
C PRO A 336 -34.60 -5.91 -2.58
N PRO A 337 -35.13 -4.76 -3.03
CA PRO A 337 -36.05 -4.77 -4.15
C PRO A 337 -35.23 -4.79 -5.45
N SER A 338 -35.58 -5.74 -6.32
CA SER A 338 -35.06 -5.87 -7.67
C SER A 338 -35.13 -4.58 -8.47
N ALA A 339 -34.12 -4.42 -9.34
CA ALA A 339 -34.10 -3.68 -10.60
C ALA A 339 -34.81 -2.33 -10.58
N GLU A 340 -34.05 -1.22 -10.56
CA GLU A 340 -33.95 -0.26 -11.66
C GLU A 340 -32.65 0.58 -11.50
N THR A 341 -32.10 0.98 -12.65
CA THR A 341 -30.92 1.83 -12.94
C THR A 341 -30.42 2.80 -11.86
N PRO A 342 -29.10 2.88 -11.54
CA PRO A 342 -28.58 3.84 -10.57
C PRO A 342 -28.53 5.27 -11.14
N ALA A 343 -29.06 6.22 -10.38
CA ALA A 343 -28.73 7.64 -10.51
C ALA A 343 -27.30 7.87 -9.97
N GLY A 344 -26.47 8.55 -10.76
CA GLY A 344 -25.03 8.67 -10.54
C GLY A 344 -24.65 9.41 -9.26
N VAL A 345 -23.62 8.88 -8.60
CA VAL A 345 -22.84 9.58 -7.55
C VAL A 345 -21.83 10.46 -8.26
N THR A 346 -21.88 11.78 -8.06
CA THR A 346 -20.81 12.68 -8.52
C THR A 346 -19.81 12.83 -7.39
N ILE A 347 -18.63 12.23 -7.54
CA ILE A 347 -17.48 12.43 -6.65
C ILE A 347 -16.65 13.57 -7.25
N SER A 348 -16.33 14.61 -6.48
CA SER A 348 -15.52 15.75 -6.94
C SER A 348 -14.22 15.83 -6.14
N GLY A 349 -13.09 15.84 -6.84
CA GLY A 349 -11.72 15.91 -6.30
C GLY A 349 -10.65 15.65 -7.37
N THR A 350 -9.38 15.88 -7.06
CA THR A 350 -8.24 15.54 -7.94
C THR A 350 -7.94 14.03 -7.99
N SER A 351 -8.40 13.28 -6.98
CA SER A 351 -8.46 11.82 -6.96
C SER A 351 -9.92 11.39 -6.81
N ILE A 352 -10.40 10.50 -7.66
CA ILE A 352 -11.77 9.99 -7.68
C ILE A 352 -11.74 8.47 -7.73
N THR A 353 -12.31 7.82 -6.73
CA THR A 353 -12.28 6.36 -6.61
C THR A 353 -13.71 5.81 -6.47
N GLY A 354 -14.04 4.83 -7.31
CA GLY A 354 -15.29 4.05 -7.32
C GLY A 354 -15.31 2.90 -6.31
N ASP A 355 -16.39 2.12 -6.29
CA ASP A 355 -16.55 0.91 -5.50
C ASP A 355 -16.62 -0.35 -6.39
N ASP A 356 -17.07 -1.50 -5.87
CA ASP A 356 -17.21 -2.72 -6.68
C ASP A 356 -18.52 -2.78 -7.50
N GLN A 357 -19.27 -1.67 -7.59
CA GLN A 357 -20.51 -1.55 -8.34
C GLN A 357 -20.32 -0.67 -9.57
N ALA A 358 -21.26 -0.77 -10.53
CA ALA A 358 -21.28 0.14 -11.67
C ALA A 358 -21.42 1.62 -11.23
N ASN A 359 -20.37 2.41 -11.43
CA ASN A 359 -20.27 3.81 -11.05
C ASN A 359 -20.34 4.76 -12.24
N ARG A 360 -20.52 6.05 -11.93
CA ARG A 360 -20.40 7.15 -12.90
C ARG A 360 -19.43 8.19 -12.31
N LEU A 361 -18.17 8.11 -12.70
CA LEU A 361 -17.08 8.94 -12.17
C LEU A 361 -16.81 10.10 -13.13
N THR A 362 -16.65 11.31 -12.61
CA THR A 362 -16.44 12.52 -13.43
C THR A 362 -15.45 13.45 -12.73
N GLY A 363 -14.29 13.64 -13.34
CA GLY A 363 -13.30 14.63 -12.91
C GLY A 363 -13.68 16.05 -13.28
N ASP A 364 -12.76 16.97 -13.01
CA ASP A 364 -12.95 18.40 -13.18
C ASP A 364 -12.09 18.96 -14.33
N GLY A 365 -11.48 20.13 -14.13
CA GLY A 365 -10.63 20.77 -15.14
C GLY A 365 -9.14 20.71 -14.81
N ALA A 366 -8.78 19.98 -13.75
CA ALA A 366 -7.41 19.75 -13.32
C ALA A 366 -6.95 18.35 -13.73
N ASP A 367 -5.66 18.06 -13.55
CA ASP A 367 -5.14 16.71 -13.78
C ASP A 367 -5.73 15.75 -12.72
N ASN A 368 -6.69 14.90 -13.11
CA ASN A 368 -7.38 13.98 -12.20
C ASN A 368 -6.80 12.56 -12.28
N VAL A 369 -6.82 11.84 -11.16
CA VAL A 369 -6.64 10.38 -11.11
C VAL A 369 -8.00 9.76 -10.83
N ILE A 370 -8.54 8.96 -11.74
CA ILE A 370 -9.88 8.36 -11.61
C ILE A 370 -9.78 6.83 -11.68
N ARG A 371 -10.32 6.14 -10.67
CA ARG A 371 -10.30 4.67 -10.55
C ARG A 371 -11.71 4.12 -10.42
N GLY A 372 -12.13 3.25 -11.35
CA GLY A 372 -13.42 2.56 -11.33
C GLY A 372 -13.52 1.48 -10.25
N ASN A 373 -12.45 0.73 -10.04
CA ASN A 373 -12.35 -0.46 -9.18
C ASN A 373 -13.11 -1.67 -9.72
N GLY A 374 -14.36 -1.90 -9.35
CA GLY A 374 -15.11 -3.08 -9.81
C GLY A 374 -16.48 -2.70 -10.34
N GLY A 375 -17.06 -3.53 -11.19
CA GLY A 375 -18.35 -3.23 -11.80
C GLY A 375 -18.20 -2.70 -13.23
N ALA A 376 -19.28 -2.15 -13.79
CA ALA A 376 -19.28 -1.65 -15.16
C ALA A 376 -19.37 -0.13 -15.14
N ASP A 377 -18.23 0.54 -15.12
CA ASP A 377 -18.12 1.95 -14.79
C ASP A 377 -18.29 2.85 -16.00
N THR A 378 -18.71 4.09 -15.75
CA THR A 378 -18.65 5.18 -16.72
C THR A 378 -17.71 6.25 -16.17
N ILE A 379 -16.56 6.44 -16.80
CA ILE A 379 -15.47 7.29 -16.32
C ILE A 379 -15.29 8.45 -17.28
N THR A 380 -15.33 9.69 -16.78
CA THR A 380 -15.07 10.92 -17.55
C THR A 380 -13.94 11.68 -16.86
N GLY A 381 -12.80 11.85 -17.53
CA GLY A 381 -11.65 12.60 -17.02
C GLY A 381 -12.01 14.07 -16.78
N GLY A 382 -12.49 14.73 -17.82
CA GLY A 382 -12.82 16.15 -17.75
C GLY A 382 -11.88 16.91 -18.68
N GLY A 383 -11.23 17.94 -18.18
CA GLY A 383 -10.06 18.53 -18.84
C GLY A 383 -8.88 18.56 -17.90
N GLY A 384 -7.68 18.81 -18.42
CA GLY A 384 -6.45 18.46 -17.71
C GLY A 384 -5.87 17.15 -18.25
N ASN A 385 -4.72 16.72 -17.74
CA ASN A 385 -4.10 15.46 -18.16
C ASN A 385 -4.50 14.36 -17.18
N ASP A 386 -5.53 13.61 -17.53
CA ASP A 386 -6.14 12.66 -16.60
C ASP A 386 -5.49 11.27 -16.65
N THR A 387 -5.47 10.58 -15.52
CA THR A 387 -5.07 9.16 -15.42
C THR A 387 -6.28 8.33 -15.01
N LEU A 388 -6.74 7.47 -15.90
CA LEU A 388 -7.99 6.73 -15.79
C LEU A 388 -7.74 5.22 -15.66
N TYR A 389 -8.38 4.59 -14.68
CA TYR A 389 -8.38 3.15 -14.45
C TYR A 389 -9.83 2.65 -14.44
N GLY A 390 -10.16 1.67 -15.27
CA GLY A 390 -11.47 1.02 -15.30
C GLY A 390 -11.62 0.00 -14.18
N GLY A 391 -10.57 -0.79 -13.94
CA GLY A 391 -10.60 -1.89 -13.00
C GLY A 391 -11.29 -3.13 -13.58
N ALA A 392 -12.03 -3.85 -12.74
CA ALA A 392 -12.66 -5.12 -13.06
C ALA A 392 -14.09 -4.92 -13.55
N GLY A 393 -14.30 -5.11 -14.85
CA GLY A 393 -15.62 -5.29 -15.42
C GLY A 393 -15.65 -4.92 -16.89
N SER A 394 -16.65 -4.17 -17.31
CA SER A 394 -16.75 -3.70 -18.69
C SER A 394 -17.04 -2.22 -18.68
N ASP A 395 -15.96 -1.46 -18.71
CA ASP A 395 -15.95 -0.05 -18.37
C ASP A 395 -16.08 0.83 -19.60
N ARG A 396 -16.58 2.04 -19.39
CA ARG A 396 -16.80 3.04 -20.44
C ARG A 396 -16.02 4.29 -20.10
N PHE A 397 -14.94 4.54 -20.83
CA PHE A 397 -14.17 5.78 -20.75
C PHE A 397 -14.76 6.80 -21.73
N VAL A 398 -15.37 7.85 -21.20
CA VAL A 398 -16.11 8.86 -21.96
C VAL A 398 -15.26 10.09 -22.20
N PHE A 399 -15.11 10.45 -23.46
CA PHE A 399 -14.46 11.66 -23.92
C PHE A 399 -15.47 12.45 -24.74
N GLY A 400 -15.88 13.61 -24.23
CA GLY A 400 -17.03 14.34 -24.79
C GLY A 400 -16.71 15.59 -25.60
N ASP A 401 -15.50 16.15 -25.47
CA ASP A 401 -15.15 17.41 -26.09
C ASP A 401 -13.65 17.44 -26.41
N ALA A 402 -13.31 17.31 -27.70
CA ALA A 402 -11.93 17.23 -28.16
C ALA A 402 -11.09 18.46 -27.78
N GLN A 403 -11.72 19.61 -27.52
CA GLN A 403 -11.02 20.83 -27.12
C GLN A 403 -10.69 20.89 -25.63
N LYS A 404 -11.30 20.01 -24.83
CA LYS A 404 -11.13 20.01 -23.36
C LYS A 404 -10.27 18.89 -22.86
N ILE A 405 -10.23 17.76 -23.55
CA ILE A 405 -9.38 16.64 -23.13
C ILE A 405 -7.91 17.09 -23.15
N GLY A 406 -7.15 16.71 -22.13
CA GLY A 406 -5.71 16.88 -22.14
C GLY A 406 -5.01 15.61 -22.63
N TRP A 407 -3.82 15.36 -22.10
CA TRP A 407 -3.02 14.18 -22.41
C TRP A 407 -3.49 12.97 -21.58
N ASP A 408 -4.76 12.61 -21.73
CA ASP A 408 -5.41 11.60 -20.90
C ASP A 408 -4.82 10.22 -21.16
N THR A 409 -4.65 9.45 -20.09
CA THR A 409 -4.08 8.11 -20.10
C THR A 409 -5.05 7.11 -19.48
N ILE A 410 -5.47 6.11 -20.26
CA ILE A 410 -6.14 4.91 -19.75
C ILE A 410 -5.07 3.87 -19.40
N LYS A 411 -5.05 3.42 -18.16
CA LYS A 411 -3.97 2.60 -17.61
C LYS A 411 -4.17 1.09 -17.76
N ASP A 412 -5.41 0.63 -17.78
CA ASP A 412 -5.75 -0.78 -17.59
C ASP A 412 -6.77 -1.35 -18.59
N PHE A 413 -7.02 -0.65 -19.72
CA PHE A 413 -8.02 -1.02 -20.73
C PHE A 413 -8.05 -2.53 -21.02
N ALA A 414 -9.15 -3.20 -20.72
CA ALA A 414 -9.31 -4.64 -20.75
C ALA A 414 -10.33 -5.09 -21.80
N ALA A 415 -10.45 -6.41 -21.97
CA ALA A 415 -11.45 -6.98 -22.86
C ALA A 415 -12.85 -6.81 -22.26
N GLY A 416 -13.70 -6.04 -22.93
CA GLY A 416 -15.04 -5.68 -22.45
C GLY A 416 -15.25 -4.18 -22.46
N ASP A 417 -14.18 -3.43 -22.21
CA ASP A 417 -14.19 -1.98 -22.11
C ASP A 417 -14.52 -1.29 -23.43
N LYS A 418 -14.94 -0.03 -23.32
CA LYS A 418 -15.27 0.85 -24.42
C LYS A 418 -14.64 2.22 -24.22
N ILE A 419 -14.07 2.75 -25.29
CA ILE A 419 -13.76 4.17 -25.42
C ILE A 419 -14.95 4.83 -26.12
N ASP A 420 -15.60 5.74 -25.43
CA ASP A 420 -16.77 6.44 -25.92
C ASP A 420 -16.42 7.87 -26.33
N VAL A 421 -16.51 8.10 -27.63
CA VAL A 421 -16.32 9.40 -28.28
C VAL A 421 -17.59 9.88 -28.96
N SER A 422 -18.74 9.23 -28.74
CA SER A 422 -20.01 9.54 -29.42
C SER A 422 -20.57 10.95 -29.13
N GLN A 423 -20.06 11.60 -28.10
CA GLN A 423 -20.42 12.98 -27.76
C GLN A 423 -19.53 14.02 -28.45
N MET A 424 -18.39 13.60 -29.01
CA MET A 424 -17.52 14.46 -29.82
C MET A 424 -18.03 14.49 -31.27
N ASP A 425 -18.13 15.70 -31.81
CA ASP A 425 -18.45 15.88 -33.23
C ASP A 425 -17.25 15.53 -34.09
N ALA A 426 -17.38 14.46 -34.89
CA ALA A 426 -16.29 13.93 -35.70
C ALA A 426 -15.93 14.80 -36.92
N ASP A 427 -16.78 15.75 -37.34
CA ASP A 427 -16.50 16.62 -38.49
C ASP A 427 -16.91 18.07 -38.19
N SER A 428 -15.93 18.84 -37.72
CA SER A 428 -16.11 20.25 -37.37
C SER A 428 -16.48 21.16 -38.56
N THR A 429 -16.40 20.65 -39.79
CA THR A 429 -16.71 21.40 -41.02
C THR A 429 -18.19 21.31 -41.41
N VAL A 430 -18.93 20.39 -40.80
CA VAL A 430 -20.34 20.15 -41.06
C VAL A 430 -21.17 20.43 -39.78
N ALA A 431 -22.42 20.84 -39.95
CA ALA A 431 -23.27 21.19 -38.81
C ALA A 431 -23.96 19.94 -38.24
N GLY A 432 -23.80 19.71 -36.94
CA GLY A 432 -24.44 18.60 -36.19
C GLY A 432 -23.42 17.90 -35.30
N ASN A 433 -23.76 16.73 -34.75
CA ASN A 433 -22.77 15.81 -34.17
C ASN A 433 -22.63 14.61 -35.13
N GLN A 434 -21.49 14.52 -35.80
CA GLN A 434 -21.15 13.44 -36.73
C GLN A 434 -20.44 12.31 -35.99
N ALA A 435 -20.77 11.06 -36.33
CA ALA A 435 -20.13 9.89 -35.74
C ALA A 435 -18.75 9.64 -36.37
N PHE A 436 -17.81 9.18 -35.57
CA PHE A 436 -16.49 8.78 -36.06
C PHE A 436 -16.55 7.51 -36.91
N LYS A 437 -15.61 7.40 -37.84
CA LYS A 437 -15.33 6.21 -38.64
C LYS A 437 -14.02 5.59 -38.19
N PHE A 438 -14.09 4.42 -37.56
CA PHE A 438 -12.88 3.71 -37.15
C PHE A 438 -12.12 3.17 -38.38
N VAL A 439 -10.87 3.61 -38.58
CA VAL A 439 -9.99 3.23 -39.70
C VAL A 439 -8.86 2.28 -39.31
N GLY A 440 -8.81 1.86 -38.04
CA GLY A 440 -7.80 0.93 -37.53
C GLY A 440 -6.42 1.56 -37.43
N GLY A 441 -5.38 0.79 -37.76
CA GLY A 441 -3.99 1.26 -37.79
C GLY A 441 -3.60 2.04 -39.06
N THR A 442 -4.57 2.42 -39.88
CA THR A 442 -4.34 3.27 -41.06
C THR A 442 -4.22 4.73 -40.61
N TRP A 443 -3.35 5.51 -41.25
CA TRP A 443 -3.19 6.93 -40.90
C TRP A 443 -4.45 7.74 -41.25
N LEU A 444 -4.79 8.72 -40.40
CA LEU A 444 -5.93 9.62 -40.55
C LEU A 444 -5.85 10.37 -41.89
N ALA A 445 -6.95 10.38 -42.66
CA ALA A 445 -6.96 10.91 -44.02
C ALA A 445 -8.14 11.83 -44.33
N ASP A 446 -9.30 11.54 -43.76
CA ASP A 446 -10.55 12.27 -43.93
C ASP A 446 -11.06 12.78 -42.57
N PRO A 447 -11.79 13.91 -42.51
CA PRO A 447 -12.48 14.32 -41.30
C PRO A 447 -13.41 13.20 -40.81
N GLY A 448 -13.40 12.99 -39.50
CA GLY A 448 -14.13 11.95 -38.81
C GLY A 448 -13.44 10.59 -38.77
N ASP A 449 -12.22 10.46 -39.29
CA ASP A 449 -11.43 9.25 -39.07
C ASP A 449 -11.00 9.13 -37.59
N LEU A 450 -11.15 7.94 -37.02
CA LEU A 450 -10.62 7.54 -35.71
C LEU A 450 -9.68 6.35 -35.89
N GLY A 451 -8.44 6.47 -35.45
CA GLY A 451 -7.41 5.46 -35.64
C GLY A 451 -6.62 5.17 -34.36
N PHE A 452 -5.72 4.20 -34.45
CA PHE A 452 -4.76 3.92 -33.39
C PHE A 452 -3.33 3.73 -33.93
N TYR A 453 -2.34 4.07 -33.10
CA TYR A 453 -0.92 3.88 -33.36
C TYR A 453 -0.23 3.25 -32.15
N GLN A 454 0.47 2.13 -32.36
CA GLN A 454 1.25 1.47 -31.32
C GLN A 454 2.66 2.07 -31.24
N ASP A 455 2.98 2.74 -30.14
CA ASP A 455 4.32 3.27 -29.85
C ASP A 455 5.14 2.22 -29.11
N THR A 456 5.86 1.39 -29.86
CA THR A 456 6.71 0.33 -29.28
C THR A 456 7.85 0.87 -28.43
N ALA A 457 8.29 2.11 -28.64
CA ALA A 457 9.37 2.70 -27.84
C ALA A 457 8.88 3.12 -26.46
N ARG A 458 7.62 3.53 -26.34
CA ARG A 458 6.99 3.94 -25.08
C ARG A 458 6.08 2.88 -24.46
N GLY A 459 5.94 1.72 -25.10
CA GLY A 459 5.12 0.62 -24.59
C GLY A 459 3.63 0.95 -24.48
N CYS A 460 3.11 1.86 -25.31
CA CYS A 460 1.72 2.33 -25.24
C CYS A 460 1.07 2.37 -26.62
N THR A 461 -0.26 2.52 -26.63
CA THR A 461 -1.07 2.69 -27.84
C THR A 461 -1.75 4.05 -27.78
N TRP A 462 -1.66 4.83 -28.84
CA TRP A 462 -2.35 6.10 -28.99
C TRP A 462 -3.64 5.89 -29.78
N ILE A 463 -4.75 6.40 -29.28
CA ILE A 463 -5.99 6.59 -30.03
C ILE A 463 -6.04 8.05 -30.48
N GLN A 464 -6.34 8.29 -31.75
CA GLN A 464 -6.29 9.63 -32.35
C GLN A 464 -7.43 9.83 -33.33
N GLY A 465 -7.99 11.04 -33.38
CA GLY A 465 -9.03 11.42 -34.35
C GLY A 465 -8.73 12.74 -35.04
N ASP A 466 -9.19 12.86 -36.29
CA ASP A 466 -9.09 14.04 -37.16
C ASP A 466 -10.52 14.58 -37.39
N LEU A 467 -10.74 15.86 -37.09
CA LEU A 467 -12.03 16.55 -37.07
C LEU A 467 -12.14 17.60 -38.17
N ASP A 468 -11.05 18.02 -38.79
CA ASP A 468 -11.03 19.11 -39.77
C ASP A 468 -10.45 18.72 -41.15
N GLY A 469 -9.91 17.51 -41.25
CA GLY A 469 -9.36 16.92 -42.46
C GLY A 469 -7.95 17.39 -42.81
N ASP A 470 -7.21 17.99 -41.88
CA ASP A 470 -5.84 18.43 -42.09
C ASP A 470 -4.80 17.29 -42.04
N LYS A 471 -5.23 16.07 -41.66
CA LYS A 471 -4.45 14.82 -41.52
C LYS A 471 -3.53 14.79 -40.31
N LEU A 472 -3.70 15.72 -39.40
CA LEU A 472 -3.18 15.67 -38.05
C LEU A 472 -4.30 15.21 -37.12
N TYR A 473 -3.92 14.81 -35.92
CA TYR A 473 -4.90 14.48 -34.90
C TYR A 473 -5.30 15.78 -34.19
N ASP A 474 -6.59 15.97 -33.96
CA ASP A 474 -7.11 17.08 -33.15
C ASP A 474 -7.16 16.72 -31.67
N PHE A 475 -7.21 15.42 -31.38
CA PHE A 475 -7.17 14.91 -30.02
C PHE A 475 -6.43 13.57 -29.96
N SER A 476 -5.92 13.25 -28.78
CA SER A 476 -5.21 11.99 -28.56
C SER A 476 -5.48 11.44 -27.17
N ILE A 477 -5.67 10.13 -27.07
CA ILE A 477 -5.81 9.41 -25.81
C ILE A 477 -4.71 8.36 -25.75
N ARG A 478 -3.96 8.31 -24.65
CA ARG A 478 -2.95 7.30 -24.41
C ARG A 478 -3.60 6.08 -23.75
N VAL A 479 -3.24 4.88 -24.19
CA VAL A 479 -3.61 3.63 -23.53
C VAL A 479 -2.34 2.86 -23.23
N ASP A 480 -2.12 2.49 -21.96
CA ASP A 480 -0.93 1.74 -21.57
C ASP A 480 -0.95 0.32 -22.17
N GLY A 481 0.21 -0.14 -22.64
CA GLY A 481 0.36 -1.40 -23.35
C GLY A 481 0.22 -1.30 -24.88
N LEU A 482 0.80 -2.29 -25.57
CA LEU A 482 0.69 -2.44 -27.01
C LEU A 482 -0.59 -3.21 -27.36
N LYS A 483 -1.71 -2.48 -27.52
CA LYS A 483 -3.05 -3.04 -27.75
C LYS A 483 -3.46 -2.86 -29.21
N THR A 484 -4.23 -3.83 -29.72
CA THR A 484 -4.86 -3.72 -31.03
C THR A 484 -6.32 -3.42 -30.82
N PHE A 485 -6.81 -2.36 -31.47
CA PHE A 485 -8.19 -1.93 -31.35
C PHE A 485 -9.02 -2.32 -32.57
N HIS A 486 -10.29 -2.61 -32.33
CA HIS A 486 -11.32 -2.87 -33.31
C HIS A 486 -12.46 -1.86 -33.16
N ALA A 487 -13.28 -1.69 -34.20
CA ALA A 487 -14.45 -0.80 -34.13
C ALA A 487 -15.40 -1.16 -32.97
N SER A 488 -15.43 -2.43 -32.55
CA SER A 488 -16.21 -2.89 -31.40
C SER A 488 -15.73 -2.37 -30.05
N ASP A 489 -14.53 -1.81 -29.97
CA ASP A 489 -13.94 -1.26 -28.73
C ASP A 489 -14.33 0.20 -28.51
N PHE A 490 -15.11 0.77 -29.43
CA PHE A 490 -15.55 2.16 -29.39
C PHE A 490 -17.07 2.28 -29.36
N ILE A 491 -17.52 3.38 -28.76
CA ILE A 491 -18.86 3.92 -28.97
C ILE A 491 -18.65 5.19 -29.81
N LEU A 492 -19.15 5.16 -31.06
CA LEU A 492 -18.88 6.14 -32.11
C LEU A 492 -20.11 7.00 -32.43
#